data_AF-A0A0K0E141-F1
#
_entry.id   AF-A0A0K0E141-F1
#
_cell.length_a   1.000
_cell.length_b   1.000
_cell.length_c   1.000
_cell.angle_alpha   90.00
_cell.angle_beta   90.00
_cell.angle_gamma   90.00
#
_symmetry.space_group_name_H-M   'P 1'
#
loop_
_entity.id
_entity.type
_entity.pdbx_description
1 polymer ?
#
loop_
_entity_poly.entity_id
_entity_poly.type
_entity_poly.pdbx_seq_one_letter_code
_entity_poly.pdbx_strand_id
1 'polypeptide(L)'
;MDATLLSQVSQFKQAATKNTFISQKASTQNSYSTYTSDVNRKRKIVKPEKNETISKSQQASNSANFSVMARIVEYLRKRFLDKLNPLKWGLTLDEILQEMQIYDLNKKAINWLNENLPKNPKITQEEPGKFIFKPPYNISNPSALRNLLQKQMKSGECGLLHSELAECIPDVEYFISKIQQNVISIPTQFNKRKDTVYFFNDPTHDYELDDDFKALWRTIPVSHLDDRRIEEYLKKHNIKSIKDIQPKANNSGVPKRRARKRANVKQQNVHMDGILEEYAE
;
A
#
# COMPACT_ATOMS: atom_id res chain seq x y z
N MET A 1 -8.22 0.65 56.50
CA MET A 1 -8.69 1.06 55.17
C MET A 1 -8.94 2.55 55.21
N ASP A 2 -8.10 3.35 54.57
CA ASP A 2 -8.17 4.81 54.65
C ASP A 2 -9.44 5.31 53.95
N ALA A 3 -10.35 5.95 54.68
CA ALA A 3 -11.68 6.36 54.18
C ALA A 3 -11.59 7.37 53.02
N THR A 4 -10.49 8.11 52.97
CA THR A 4 -10.15 9.08 51.91
C THR A 4 -9.90 8.39 50.57
N LEU A 5 -9.17 7.26 50.57
CA LEU A 5 -8.86 6.48 49.37
C LEU A 5 -10.11 5.84 48.75
N LEU A 6 -11.04 5.33 49.59
CA LEU A 6 -12.31 4.76 49.12
C LEU A 6 -13.21 5.81 48.45
N SER A 7 -13.25 7.03 48.99
CA SER A 7 -13.99 8.15 48.40
C SER A 7 -13.42 8.56 47.04
N GLN A 8 -12.09 8.67 46.92
CA GLN A 8 -11.41 9.02 45.66
C GLN A 8 -11.63 7.95 44.58
N VAL A 9 -11.56 6.66 44.91
CA VAL A 9 -11.82 5.56 43.95
C VAL A 9 -13.27 5.57 43.48
N SER A 10 -14.24 5.86 44.36
CA SER A 10 -15.66 5.97 44.00
C SER A 10 -15.92 7.16 43.08
N GLN A 11 -15.35 8.34 43.40
CA GLN A 11 -15.46 9.53 42.55
C GLN A 11 -14.82 9.31 41.17
N PHE A 12 -13.66 8.65 41.10
CA PHE A 12 -12.99 8.34 39.85
C PHE A 12 -13.82 7.40 38.96
N LYS A 13 -14.43 6.36 39.54
CA LYS A 13 -15.32 5.44 38.81
C LYS A 13 -16.61 6.13 38.32
N GLN A 14 -17.18 7.06 39.10
CA GLN A 14 -18.34 7.84 38.66
C GLN A 14 -18.00 8.84 37.54
N ALA A 15 -16.83 9.46 37.57
CA ALA A 15 -16.40 10.36 36.50
C ALA A 15 -16.13 9.62 35.18
N ALA A 16 -15.58 8.40 35.24
CA ALA A 16 -15.31 7.59 34.06
C ALA A 16 -16.60 7.09 33.36
N THR A 17 -17.68 6.85 34.11
CA THR A 17 -18.98 6.40 33.56
C THR A 17 -19.86 7.54 33.04
N LYS A 18 -19.68 8.77 33.52
CA LYS A 18 -20.42 9.94 33.01
C LYS A 18 -19.88 10.47 31.68
N ASN A 19 -18.64 10.15 31.31
CA ASN A 19 -18.02 10.61 30.07
C ASN A 19 -18.16 9.64 28.87
N THR A 20 -18.90 8.54 29.01
CA THR A 20 -19.13 7.58 27.91
C THR A 20 -20.33 7.96 27.05
N PHE A 21 -20.37 9.19 26.51
CA PHE A 21 -21.35 9.59 25.48
C PHE A 21 -20.85 10.81 24.68
N ILE A 22 -19.70 10.73 24.01
CA ILE A 22 -19.35 11.66 22.93
C ILE A 22 -18.52 10.95 21.85
N SER A 23 -19.06 11.02 20.62
CA SER A 23 -18.42 10.99 19.29
C SER A 23 -16.92 10.66 19.20
N GLN A 24 -16.61 9.53 18.56
CA GLN A 24 -15.28 9.18 18.09
C GLN A 24 -14.81 10.14 16.96
N LYS A 25 -13.91 11.06 17.30
CA LYS A 25 -12.96 11.68 16.37
C LYS A 25 -11.56 11.67 16.99
N ALA A 26 -10.58 11.33 16.16
CA ALA A 26 -9.21 10.96 16.49
C ALA A 26 -8.30 12.10 16.98
N SER A 27 -7.35 11.77 17.87
CA SER A 27 -5.96 12.26 17.90
C SER A 27 -5.17 11.53 19.01
N THR A 28 -4.20 10.66 18.70
CA THR A 28 -2.74 10.89 18.61
C THR A 28 -1.98 10.86 19.95
N GLN A 29 -1.04 9.90 20.09
CA GLN A 29 0.18 9.80 20.93
C GLN A 29 0.41 8.31 21.23
N ASN A 30 1.54 7.61 21.01
CA ASN A 30 2.95 7.93 20.80
C ASN A 30 3.55 6.85 19.89
N SER A 31 4.38 7.23 18.92
CA SER A 31 5.35 6.32 18.30
C SER A 31 6.58 7.13 17.91
N TYR A 32 7.72 6.72 18.45
CA TYR A 32 9.04 7.24 18.17
C TYR A 32 9.37 7.00 16.68
N SER A 33 9.60 8.06 15.92
CA SER A 33 10.29 7.95 14.63
C SER A 33 10.99 9.27 14.36
N THR A 34 12.31 9.19 14.25
CA THR A 34 13.21 10.28 13.89
C THR A 34 13.17 10.50 12.38
N TYR A 35 12.22 11.30 11.90
CA TYR A 35 12.34 11.98 10.61
C TYR A 35 11.72 13.37 10.72
N THR A 36 12.58 14.38 10.78
CA THR A 36 12.23 15.79 10.71
C THR A 36 12.15 16.23 9.25
N SER A 37 11.01 16.74 8.81
CA SER A 37 10.98 17.88 7.90
C SER A 37 9.59 18.50 7.86
N ASP A 38 9.48 19.64 8.52
CA ASP A 38 8.46 20.66 8.39
C ASP A 38 8.21 21.08 6.95
N VAL A 39 7.18 20.53 6.27
CA VAL A 39 6.61 21.16 5.06
C VAL A 39 5.14 20.78 4.88
N ASN A 40 4.23 21.46 5.59
CA ASN A 40 3.07 22.09 4.96
C ASN A 40 2.13 22.72 5.99
N ARG A 41 2.39 24.00 6.26
CA ARG A 41 1.40 24.92 6.79
C ARG A 41 0.22 25.05 5.81
N LYS A 42 -0.97 24.86 6.36
CA LYS A 42 -2.23 25.57 6.07
C LYS A 42 -2.25 26.33 4.73
N ARG A 43 -2.75 25.68 3.67
CA ARG A 43 -3.39 26.40 2.55
C ARG A 43 -4.89 26.16 2.64
N LYS A 44 -5.62 27.23 2.94
CA LYS A 44 -7.06 27.35 2.67
C LYS A 44 -7.26 27.02 1.19
N ILE A 45 -7.90 25.89 0.91
CA ILE A 45 -8.38 25.57 -0.44
C ILE A 45 -9.61 26.45 -0.67
N VAL A 46 -9.45 27.37 -1.62
CA VAL A 46 -10.52 28.16 -2.21
C VAL A 46 -11.53 27.18 -2.83
N LYS A 47 -12.79 27.28 -2.43
CA LYS A 47 -13.89 26.52 -3.02
C LYS A 47 -13.93 26.82 -4.53
N PRO A 48 -13.93 25.80 -5.41
CA PRO A 48 -14.29 26.03 -6.80
C PRO A 48 -15.79 26.33 -6.85
N GLU A 49 -16.16 27.59 -7.06
CA GLU A 49 -17.44 27.92 -7.68
C GLU A 49 -17.39 27.41 -9.12
N LYS A 50 -18.15 26.35 -9.43
CA LYS A 50 -18.55 25.98 -10.79
C LYS A 50 -19.65 24.91 -10.74
N ASN A 51 -20.88 25.38 -10.95
CA ASN A 51 -22.00 24.70 -11.61
C ASN A 51 -22.16 23.19 -11.40
N GLU A 52 -22.81 22.77 -10.31
CA GLU A 52 -23.39 21.43 -10.22
C GLU A 52 -24.78 21.46 -9.55
N THR A 53 -25.78 21.95 -10.28
CA THR A 53 -27.13 21.36 -10.17
C THR A 53 -27.14 20.02 -10.91
N ILE A 54 -26.31 19.06 -10.45
CA ILE A 54 -26.57 17.66 -10.78
C ILE A 54 -27.81 17.31 -9.96
N SER A 55 -28.95 17.21 -10.67
CA SER A 55 -30.23 16.92 -10.05
C SER A 55 -30.10 15.64 -9.22
N LYS A 56 -30.65 15.60 -7.99
CA LYS A 56 -30.61 14.42 -7.11
C LYS A 56 -31.02 13.12 -7.83
N SER A 57 -31.87 13.24 -8.87
CA SER A 57 -32.25 12.14 -9.77
C SER A 57 -31.09 11.54 -10.57
N GLN A 58 -30.15 12.33 -11.08
CA GLN A 58 -28.96 11.84 -11.81
C GLN A 58 -27.97 11.15 -10.86
N GLN A 59 -27.80 11.66 -9.63
CA GLN A 59 -26.98 10.99 -8.63
C GLN A 59 -27.58 9.64 -8.23
N ALA A 60 -28.90 9.56 -8.07
CA ALA A 60 -29.62 8.33 -7.77
C ALA A 60 -29.58 7.32 -8.94
N SER A 61 -29.69 7.77 -10.20
CA SER A 61 -29.54 6.87 -11.35
C SER A 61 -28.11 6.34 -11.47
N ASN A 62 -27.11 7.19 -11.21
CA ASN A 62 -25.71 6.76 -11.25
C ASN A 62 -25.41 5.75 -10.13
N SER A 63 -25.92 5.95 -8.91
CA SER A 63 -25.72 4.99 -7.82
C SER A 63 -26.35 3.63 -8.10
N ALA A 64 -27.55 3.60 -8.71
CA ALA A 64 -28.18 2.37 -9.18
C ALA A 64 -27.31 1.68 -10.24
N ASN A 65 -26.80 2.43 -11.23
CA ASN A 65 -25.92 1.89 -12.26
C ASN A 65 -24.60 1.33 -11.69
N PHE A 66 -24.00 2.02 -10.71
CA PHE A 66 -22.80 1.53 -10.01
C PHE A 66 -23.09 0.26 -9.19
N SER A 67 -24.28 0.16 -8.57
CA SER A 67 -24.68 -1.04 -7.84
C SER A 67 -24.80 -2.24 -8.79
N VAL A 68 -25.41 -2.05 -9.96
CA VAL A 68 -25.53 -3.09 -10.99
C VAL A 68 -24.15 -3.46 -11.54
N MET A 69 -23.29 -2.48 -11.81
CA MET A 69 -21.90 -2.74 -12.23
C MET A 69 -21.13 -3.57 -11.19
N ALA A 70 -21.27 -3.26 -9.90
CA ALA A 70 -20.62 -4.02 -8.84
C ALA A 70 -21.11 -5.48 -8.81
N ARG A 71 -22.41 -5.71 -9.04
CA ARG A 71 -22.97 -7.06 -9.18
C ARG A 71 -22.41 -7.79 -10.40
N ILE A 72 -22.25 -7.11 -11.54
CA ILE A 72 -21.62 -7.67 -12.75
C ILE A 72 -20.17 -8.06 -12.48
N VAL A 73 -19.38 -7.20 -11.83
CA VAL A 73 -17.97 -7.50 -11.48
C VAL A 73 -17.90 -8.70 -10.55
N GLU A 74 -18.76 -8.76 -9.54
CA GLU A 74 -18.83 -9.89 -8.60
C GLU A 74 -19.26 -11.19 -9.31
N TYR A 75 -20.16 -11.11 -10.28
CA TYR A 75 -20.55 -12.24 -11.11
C TYR A 75 -19.37 -12.75 -11.95
N LEU A 76 -18.70 -11.86 -12.68
CA LEU A 76 -17.52 -12.20 -13.48
C LEU A 76 -16.40 -12.78 -12.61
N ARG A 77 -16.21 -12.27 -11.38
CA ARG A 77 -15.28 -12.83 -10.39
C ARG A 77 -15.68 -14.26 -10.00
N LYS A 78 -16.94 -14.49 -9.64
CA LYS A 78 -17.42 -15.83 -9.26
C LYS A 78 -17.27 -16.83 -10.40
N ARG A 79 -17.60 -16.40 -11.62
CA ARG A 79 -17.43 -17.21 -12.85
C ARG A 79 -15.96 -17.53 -13.11
N PHE A 80 -15.05 -16.59 -12.86
CA PHE A 80 -13.60 -16.82 -12.97
C PHE A 80 -13.07 -17.81 -11.91
N LEU A 81 -13.64 -17.77 -10.70
CA LEU A 81 -13.25 -18.64 -9.58
C LEU A 81 -14.00 -19.98 -9.55
N ASP A 82 -14.87 -20.27 -10.51
CA ASP A 82 -15.60 -21.53 -10.51
C ASP A 82 -14.65 -22.68 -10.88
N LYS A 83 -14.43 -23.60 -9.92
CA LYS A 83 -13.52 -24.75 -10.07
C LYS A 83 -13.98 -25.69 -11.19
N LEU A 84 -15.28 -25.77 -11.43
CA LEU A 84 -15.88 -26.72 -12.37
C LEU A 84 -15.78 -26.24 -13.81
N ASN A 85 -15.71 -24.93 -14.01
CA ASN A 85 -15.79 -24.30 -15.32
C ASN A 85 -14.93 -23.03 -15.32
N PRO A 86 -13.61 -23.12 -15.50
CA PRO A 86 -12.76 -21.97 -15.73
C PRO A 86 -13.04 -21.42 -17.15
N LEU A 87 -14.22 -20.84 -17.35
CA LEU A 87 -14.65 -20.28 -18.62
C LEU A 87 -13.88 -18.97 -18.84
N LYS A 88 -12.71 -19.10 -19.48
CA LYS A 88 -11.82 -17.97 -19.78
C LYS A 88 -12.39 -17.03 -20.84
N TRP A 89 -13.50 -17.38 -21.51
CA TRP A 89 -14.07 -16.54 -22.55
C TRP A 89 -14.91 -15.40 -21.99
N GLY A 90 -14.82 -14.24 -22.63
CA GLY A 90 -15.66 -13.10 -22.30
C GLY A 90 -17.11 -13.31 -22.67
N LEU A 91 -18.01 -12.78 -21.83
CA LEU A 91 -19.44 -12.71 -22.10
C LEU A 91 -19.80 -11.31 -22.58
N THR A 92 -20.80 -11.24 -23.44
CA THR A 92 -21.42 -9.97 -23.79
C THR A 92 -22.26 -9.43 -22.63
N LEU A 93 -22.51 -8.13 -22.61
CA LEU A 93 -23.35 -7.53 -21.55
C LEU A 93 -24.74 -8.18 -21.50
N ASP A 94 -25.32 -8.51 -22.65
CA ASP A 94 -26.65 -9.14 -22.71
C ASP A 94 -26.63 -10.55 -22.10
N GLU A 95 -25.64 -11.38 -22.43
CA GLU A 95 -25.47 -12.71 -21.83
C GLU A 95 -25.28 -12.62 -20.30
N ILE A 96 -24.46 -11.68 -19.82
CA ILE A 96 -24.26 -11.47 -18.38
C ILE A 96 -25.57 -11.10 -17.67
N LEU A 97 -26.36 -10.21 -18.28
CA LEU A 97 -27.64 -9.78 -17.71
C LEU A 97 -28.68 -10.91 -17.70
N GLN A 98 -28.70 -11.73 -18.74
CA GLN A 98 -29.54 -12.92 -18.83
C GLN A 98 -29.15 -13.97 -17.78
N GLU A 99 -27.85 -14.28 -17.63
CA GLU A 99 -27.36 -15.21 -16.60
C GLU A 99 -27.61 -14.70 -15.18
N MET A 100 -27.58 -13.37 -14.98
CA MET A 100 -27.92 -12.74 -13.71
C MET A 100 -29.42 -12.54 -13.49
N GLN A 101 -30.26 -12.89 -14.47
CA GLN A 101 -31.71 -12.71 -14.42
C GLN A 101 -32.13 -11.25 -14.13
N ILE A 102 -31.34 -10.27 -14.60
CA ILE A 102 -31.64 -8.84 -14.43
C ILE A 102 -32.30 -8.33 -15.71
N TYR A 103 -33.63 -8.27 -15.70
CA TYR A 103 -34.41 -7.81 -16.86
C TYR A 103 -34.85 -6.33 -16.75
N ASP A 104 -34.83 -5.74 -15.55
CA ASP A 104 -35.46 -4.44 -15.25
C ASP A 104 -34.57 -3.21 -15.58
N LEU A 105 -33.55 -3.36 -16.42
CA LEU A 105 -32.62 -2.27 -16.75
C LEU A 105 -33.16 -1.39 -17.88
N ASN A 106 -33.23 -0.08 -17.63
CA ASN A 106 -33.53 0.91 -18.66
C ASN A 106 -32.43 0.92 -19.74
N LYS A 107 -32.77 1.14 -21.02
CA LYS A 107 -31.82 1.29 -22.14
C LYS A 107 -30.69 2.28 -21.84
N LYS A 108 -30.98 3.37 -21.12
CA LYS A 108 -29.96 4.34 -20.68
C LYS A 108 -28.92 3.71 -19.73
N ALA A 109 -29.35 2.83 -18.83
CA ALA A 109 -28.46 2.13 -17.91
C ALA A 109 -27.59 1.10 -18.64
N ILE A 110 -28.15 0.37 -19.63
CA ILE A 110 -27.41 -0.58 -20.47
C ILE A 110 -26.31 0.14 -21.26
N ASN A 111 -26.62 1.27 -21.90
CA ASN A 111 -25.63 2.07 -22.61
C ASN A 111 -24.54 2.59 -21.67
N TRP A 112 -24.94 3.07 -20.48
CA TRP A 112 -23.99 3.51 -19.47
C TRP A 112 -23.06 2.37 -19.01
N LEU A 113 -23.57 1.14 -18.85
CA LEU A 113 -22.76 -0.03 -18.49
C LEU A 113 -21.76 -0.37 -19.60
N ASN A 114 -22.18 -0.41 -20.87
CA ASN A 114 -21.29 -0.66 -22.00
C ASN A 114 -20.12 0.34 -22.09
N GLU A 115 -20.37 1.62 -21.78
CA GLU A 115 -19.33 2.65 -21.80
C GLU A 115 -18.38 2.61 -20.60
N ASN A 116 -18.84 2.12 -19.44
CA ASN A 116 -18.08 2.17 -18.20
C ASN A 116 -17.45 0.83 -17.78
N LEU A 117 -17.94 -0.31 -18.29
CA LEU A 117 -17.34 -1.63 -18.04
C LEU A 117 -15.88 -1.71 -18.53
N PRO A 118 -15.51 -1.23 -19.74
CA PRO A 118 -14.10 -1.22 -20.17
C PRO A 118 -13.19 -0.31 -19.34
N LYS A 119 -13.76 0.71 -18.66
CA LYS A 119 -13.00 1.66 -17.84
C LYS A 119 -12.62 1.09 -16.47
N ASN A 120 -13.25 -0.02 -16.05
CA ASN A 120 -13.01 -0.60 -14.74
C ASN A 120 -11.71 -1.42 -14.73
N PRO A 121 -10.75 -1.15 -13.83
CA PRO A 121 -9.48 -1.90 -13.79
C PRO A 121 -9.64 -3.40 -13.48
N LYS A 122 -10.79 -3.82 -12.92
CA LYS A 122 -11.10 -5.23 -12.66
C LYS A 122 -11.69 -5.98 -13.86
N ILE A 123 -11.84 -5.33 -15.02
CA ILE A 123 -12.40 -5.95 -16.23
C ILE A 123 -11.42 -5.76 -17.39
N THR A 124 -11.23 -6.81 -18.18
CA THR A 124 -10.53 -6.73 -19.48
C THR A 124 -11.52 -7.08 -20.58
N GLN A 125 -11.41 -6.37 -21.71
CA GLN A 125 -12.15 -6.66 -22.92
C GLN A 125 -11.24 -7.47 -23.85
N GLU A 126 -11.55 -8.75 -24.09
CA GLU A 126 -10.78 -9.61 -25.01
C GLU A 126 -11.17 -9.33 -26.46
N GLU A 127 -12.48 -9.34 -26.73
CA GLU A 127 -13.08 -9.01 -28.02
C GLU A 127 -14.03 -7.81 -27.87
N PRO A 128 -14.26 -7.02 -28.93
CA PRO A 128 -15.21 -5.91 -28.88
C PRO A 128 -16.58 -6.40 -28.40
N GLY A 129 -17.00 -5.90 -27.24
CA GLY A 129 -18.25 -6.27 -26.57
C GLY A 129 -18.20 -7.44 -25.58
N LYS A 130 -17.09 -8.19 -25.46
CA LYS A 130 -16.95 -9.31 -24.52
C LYS A 130 -16.08 -8.96 -23.31
N PHE A 131 -16.61 -9.18 -22.12
CA PHE A 131 -16.00 -8.78 -20.85
C PHE A 131 -15.52 -9.99 -20.03
N ILE A 132 -14.30 -9.90 -19.50
CA ILE A 132 -13.67 -10.91 -18.63
C ILE A 132 -13.19 -10.24 -17.35
N PHE A 133 -13.26 -10.95 -16.22
CA PHE A 133 -12.68 -10.49 -14.96
C PHE A 133 -11.15 -10.43 -15.05
N LYS A 134 -10.57 -9.29 -14.70
CA LYS A 134 -9.13 -9.10 -14.56
C LYS A 134 -8.75 -9.20 -13.08
N PRO A 135 -8.19 -10.33 -12.62
CA PRO A 135 -7.73 -10.42 -11.24
C PRO A 135 -6.57 -9.44 -11.01
N PRO A 136 -6.41 -8.90 -9.78
CA PRO A 136 -5.28 -8.04 -9.42
C PRO A 136 -3.92 -8.66 -9.78
N TYR A 137 -3.81 -9.98 -9.59
CA TYR A 137 -2.63 -10.77 -9.93
C TYR A 137 -3.03 -11.96 -10.81
N ASN A 138 -2.32 -12.18 -11.91
CA ASN A 138 -2.52 -13.36 -12.76
C ASN A 138 -1.74 -14.54 -12.19
N ILE A 139 -2.39 -15.35 -11.34
CA ILE A 139 -1.79 -16.51 -10.68
C ILE A 139 -2.47 -17.77 -11.19
N SER A 140 -1.82 -18.47 -12.13
CA SER A 140 -2.39 -19.69 -12.72
C SER A 140 -1.92 -20.98 -12.05
N ASN A 141 -0.73 -20.99 -11.42
CA ASN A 141 -0.13 -22.18 -10.85
C ASN A 141 0.59 -21.85 -9.53
N PRO A 142 0.87 -22.84 -8.66
CA PRO A 142 1.58 -22.59 -7.41
C PRO A 142 2.95 -21.93 -7.63
N SER A 143 3.66 -22.30 -8.68
CA SER A 143 4.95 -21.67 -9.03
C SER A 143 4.83 -20.16 -9.33
N ALA A 144 3.72 -19.72 -9.93
CA ALA A 144 3.45 -18.32 -10.22
C ALA A 144 3.20 -17.53 -8.93
N LEU A 145 2.51 -18.13 -7.95
CA LEU A 145 2.37 -17.54 -6.61
C LEU A 145 3.73 -17.36 -5.94
N ARG A 146 4.59 -18.38 -6.00
CA ARG A 146 5.98 -18.30 -5.47
C ARG A 146 6.78 -17.17 -6.14
N ASN A 147 6.73 -17.09 -7.47
CA ASN A 147 7.47 -16.08 -8.23
C ASN A 147 6.95 -14.66 -7.94
N LEU A 148 5.64 -14.50 -7.76
CA LEU A 148 5.01 -13.24 -7.39
C LEU A 148 5.49 -12.78 -6.01
N LEU A 149 5.45 -13.66 -5.01
CA LEU A 149 5.94 -13.39 -3.66
C LEU A 149 7.44 -13.04 -3.66
N GLN A 150 8.25 -13.77 -4.43
CA GLN A 150 9.68 -13.47 -4.57
C GLN A 150 9.92 -12.10 -5.22
N LYS A 151 9.11 -11.72 -6.21
CA LYS A 151 9.19 -10.41 -6.86
C LYS A 151 8.83 -9.29 -5.87
N GLN A 152 7.78 -9.46 -5.07
CA GLN A 152 7.38 -8.48 -4.06
C GLN A 152 8.43 -8.32 -2.95
N MET A 153 9.05 -9.43 -2.51
CA MET A 153 10.18 -9.35 -1.58
C MET A 153 11.33 -8.52 -2.18
N LYS A 154 11.66 -8.73 -3.46
CA LYS A 154 12.73 -7.98 -4.14
C LYS A 154 12.38 -6.50 -4.37
N SER A 155 11.11 -6.17 -4.63
CA SER A 155 10.68 -4.78 -4.78
C SER A 155 10.47 -4.07 -3.44
N GLY A 156 10.51 -4.79 -2.32
CA GLY A 156 10.20 -4.24 -1.00
C GLY A 156 8.71 -3.91 -0.82
N GLU A 157 7.85 -4.51 -1.65
CA GLU A 157 6.40 -4.38 -1.52
C GLU A 157 5.89 -5.20 -0.33
N CYS A 158 4.75 -4.80 0.21
CA CYS A 158 4.08 -5.55 1.27
C CYS A 158 3.69 -6.96 0.81
N GLY A 159 3.49 -7.87 1.77
CA GLY A 159 3.01 -9.22 1.47
C GLY A 159 1.57 -9.23 0.95
N LEU A 160 1.16 -10.35 0.37
CA LEU A 160 -0.18 -10.53 -0.20
C LEU A 160 -1.17 -10.93 0.86
N LEU A 161 -2.32 -10.26 0.90
CA LEU A 161 -3.42 -10.66 1.78
C LEU A 161 -4.12 -11.90 1.24
N HIS A 162 -4.63 -12.75 2.14
CA HIS A 162 -5.44 -13.89 1.77
C HIS A 162 -6.70 -13.45 1.02
N SER A 163 -7.31 -12.33 1.42
CA SER A 163 -8.45 -11.75 0.70
C SER A 163 -8.15 -11.38 -0.75
N GLU A 164 -6.94 -10.86 -1.04
CA GLU A 164 -6.51 -10.53 -2.40
C GLU A 164 -6.24 -11.78 -3.22
N LEU A 165 -5.59 -12.79 -2.62
CA LEU A 165 -5.37 -14.08 -3.27
C LEU A 165 -6.68 -14.81 -3.56
N ALA A 166 -7.67 -14.70 -2.66
CA ALA A 166 -9.01 -15.26 -2.85
C ALA A 166 -9.83 -14.52 -3.93
N GLU A 167 -9.38 -13.36 -4.42
CA GLU A 167 -9.95 -12.78 -5.66
C GLU A 167 -9.34 -13.41 -6.92
N CYS A 168 -8.15 -13.99 -6.82
CA CYS A 168 -7.36 -14.47 -7.96
C CYS A 168 -7.38 -15.99 -8.11
N ILE A 169 -7.55 -16.75 -7.02
CA ILE A 169 -7.38 -18.20 -6.98
C ILE A 169 -8.57 -18.83 -6.26
N PRO A 170 -9.18 -19.90 -6.81
CA PRO A 170 -10.35 -20.55 -6.22
C PRO A 170 -10.04 -21.37 -4.95
N ASP A 171 -8.77 -21.75 -4.76
CA ASP A 171 -8.30 -22.53 -3.62
C ASP A 171 -6.93 -22.03 -3.15
N VAL A 172 -6.96 -20.96 -2.38
CA VAL A 172 -5.74 -20.31 -1.87
C VAL A 172 -4.96 -21.26 -0.96
N GLU A 173 -5.65 -22.04 -0.13
CA GLU A 173 -5.05 -22.99 0.80
C GLU A 173 -4.31 -24.12 0.08
N TYR A 174 -4.89 -24.68 -0.99
CA TYR A 174 -4.20 -25.67 -1.82
C TYR A 174 -2.88 -25.12 -2.37
N PHE A 175 -2.89 -23.89 -2.89
CA PHE A 175 -1.69 -23.27 -3.45
C PHE A 175 -0.62 -23.03 -2.37
N ILE A 176 -1.03 -22.56 -1.19
CA ILE A 176 -0.11 -22.34 -0.07
C ILE A 176 0.48 -23.66 0.43
N SER A 177 -0.32 -24.70 0.56
CA SER A 177 0.16 -26.03 1.00
C SER A 177 1.28 -26.57 0.11
N LYS A 178 1.22 -26.30 -1.21
CA LYS A 178 2.24 -26.71 -2.17
C LYS A 178 3.55 -25.92 -2.07
N ILE A 179 3.53 -24.73 -1.48
CA ILE A 179 4.67 -23.81 -1.43
C ILE A 179 5.01 -23.46 0.04
N GLN A 180 4.54 -24.25 1.01
CA GLN A 180 4.62 -23.92 2.43
C GLN A 180 6.06 -23.65 2.91
N GLN A 181 7.06 -24.29 2.31
CA GLN A 181 8.48 -24.07 2.63
C GLN A 181 8.98 -22.66 2.25
N ASN A 182 8.43 -22.05 1.20
CA ASN A 182 8.85 -20.73 0.73
C ASN A 182 7.85 -19.62 1.10
N VAL A 183 6.93 -19.88 2.03
CA VAL A 183 5.89 -18.92 2.40
C VAL A 183 5.82 -18.75 3.91
N ILE A 184 5.92 -17.51 4.38
CA ILE A 184 5.67 -17.13 5.78
C ILE A 184 4.24 -16.58 5.87
N SER A 185 3.38 -17.25 6.64
CA SER A 185 2.02 -16.80 6.92
C SER A 185 1.97 -16.02 8.23
N ILE A 186 1.57 -14.75 8.17
CA ILE A 186 1.43 -13.89 9.34
C ILE A 186 -0.05 -13.52 9.52
N PRO A 187 -0.68 -13.85 10.66
CA PRO A 187 -2.03 -13.38 10.95
C PRO A 187 -2.00 -11.87 11.19
N THR A 188 -2.87 -11.14 10.49
CA THR A 188 -3.00 -9.68 10.59
C THR A 188 -4.48 -9.30 10.72
N GLN A 189 -4.74 -8.00 10.91
CA GLN A 189 -6.09 -7.47 10.85
C GLN A 189 -6.16 -6.43 9.74
N PHE A 190 -6.93 -6.73 8.70
CA PHE A 190 -7.23 -5.80 7.63
C PHE A 190 -8.71 -5.42 7.69
N ASN A 191 -9.00 -4.12 7.73
CA ASN A 191 -10.37 -3.59 7.81
C ASN A 191 -11.23 -4.24 8.94
N LYS A 192 -10.66 -4.35 10.16
CA LYS A 192 -11.29 -4.98 11.35
C LYS A 192 -11.65 -6.46 11.19
N ARG A 193 -11.21 -7.12 10.12
CA ARG A 193 -11.37 -8.56 9.89
C ARG A 193 -10.02 -9.25 10.10
N LYS A 194 -10.05 -10.47 10.61
CA LYS A 194 -8.87 -11.32 10.66
C LYS A 194 -8.53 -11.72 9.22
N ASP A 195 -7.31 -11.41 8.79
CA ASP A 195 -6.78 -11.76 7.48
C ASP A 195 -5.37 -12.31 7.66
N THR A 196 -4.86 -13.07 6.70
CA THR A 196 -3.48 -13.61 6.74
C THR A 196 -2.69 -12.97 5.63
N VAL A 197 -1.50 -12.45 5.95
CA VAL A 197 -0.57 -11.93 4.95
C VAL A 197 0.48 -13.00 4.67
N TYR A 198 0.75 -13.24 3.40
CA TYR A 198 1.76 -14.17 2.93
C TYR A 198 2.99 -13.41 2.44
N PHE A 199 4.14 -13.79 2.98
CA PHE A 199 5.45 -13.31 2.55
C PHE A 199 6.26 -14.45 1.95
N PHE A 200 7.25 -14.10 1.11
CA PHE A 200 8.21 -15.07 0.63
C PHE A 200 9.21 -15.43 1.74
N ASN A 201 9.39 -16.72 2.02
CA ASN A 201 10.51 -17.20 2.82
C ASN A 201 11.70 -17.47 1.89
N ASP A 202 12.80 -16.74 2.09
CA ASP A 202 14.03 -16.99 1.34
C ASP A 202 14.83 -18.11 2.02
N PRO A 203 14.91 -19.31 1.39
CA PRO A 203 15.56 -20.46 2.01
C PRO A 203 17.05 -20.27 2.28
N THR A 204 17.66 -19.23 1.71
CA THR A 204 19.08 -18.89 1.98
C THR A 204 19.31 -18.35 3.40
N HIS A 205 18.25 -17.90 4.08
CA HIS A 205 18.31 -17.34 5.43
C HIS A 205 17.69 -18.27 6.48
N ASP A 206 17.27 -19.47 6.09
CA ASP A 206 16.73 -20.46 7.01
C ASP A 206 17.87 -21.00 7.89
N TYR A 207 17.78 -20.72 9.19
CA TYR A 207 18.73 -21.20 10.19
C TYR A 207 17.98 -21.84 11.35
N GLU A 208 18.15 -23.14 11.52
CA GLU A 208 17.58 -23.89 12.63
C GLU A 208 18.42 -23.66 13.88
N LEU A 209 17.77 -23.15 14.93
CA LEU A 209 18.35 -22.94 16.25
C LEU A 209 17.60 -23.79 17.26
N ASP A 210 18.33 -24.48 18.13
CA ASP A 210 17.73 -25.23 19.24
C ASP A 210 16.96 -24.28 20.17
N ASP A 211 15.87 -24.78 20.72
CA ASP A 211 14.98 -23.98 21.56
C ASP A 211 15.65 -23.51 22.86
N ASP A 212 16.65 -24.24 23.35
CA ASP A 212 17.47 -23.85 24.51
C ASP A 212 18.25 -22.55 24.24
N PHE A 213 18.83 -22.40 23.05
CA PHE A 213 19.51 -21.16 22.65
C PHE A 213 18.51 -20.00 22.50
N LYS A 214 17.30 -20.27 21.98
CA LYS A 214 16.23 -19.25 21.89
C LYS A 214 15.77 -18.80 23.28
N ALA A 215 15.67 -19.73 24.23
CA ALA A 215 15.30 -19.42 25.62
C ALA A 215 16.40 -18.61 26.32
N LEU A 216 17.67 -19.01 26.17
CA LEU A 216 18.82 -18.28 26.71
C LEU A 216 18.88 -16.84 26.17
N TRP A 217 18.65 -16.66 24.85
CA TRP A 217 18.61 -15.34 24.22
C TRP A 217 17.52 -14.43 24.80
N ARG A 218 16.30 -14.96 25.03
CA ARG A 218 15.19 -14.20 25.60
C ARG A 218 15.34 -13.91 27.10
N THR A 219 16.17 -14.69 27.80
CA THR A 219 16.40 -14.55 29.25
C THR A 219 17.26 -13.33 29.58
N ILE A 220 17.99 -12.76 28.60
CA ILE A 220 18.86 -11.60 28.79
C ILE A 220 18.07 -10.31 28.45
N PRO A 221 17.50 -9.58 29.43
CA PRO A 221 16.75 -8.36 29.17
C PRO A 221 17.70 -7.19 28.86
N VAL A 222 17.79 -6.81 27.58
CA VAL A 222 18.54 -5.61 27.15
C VAL A 222 17.67 -4.35 27.05
N SER A 223 16.35 -4.47 27.19
CA SER A 223 15.38 -3.39 26.90
C SER A 223 15.47 -2.15 27.80
N HIS A 224 16.04 -2.27 29.00
CA HIS A 224 16.12 -1.21 30.00
C HIS A 224 17.56 -0.70 30.21
N LEU A 225 18.53 -1.21 29.43
CA LEU A 225 19.93 -0.84 29.52
C LEU A 225 20.25 0.22 28.47
N ASP A 226 20.89 1.31 28.89
CA ASP A 226 21.39 2.32 27.96
C ASP A 226 22.56 1.79 27.13
N ASP A 227 22.60 2.14 25.84
CA ASP A 227 23.67 1.76 24.90
C ASP A 227 25.08 2.02 25.45
N ARG A 228 25.27 3.12 26.22
CA ARG A 228 26.55 3.46 26.87
C ARG A 228 26.97 2.42 27.91
N ARG A 229 26.03 1.95 28.73
CA ARG A 229 26.29 0.94 29.76
C ARG A 229 26.60 -0.42 29.13
N ILE A 230 25.95 -0.73 28.01
CA ILE A 230 26.25 -1.93 27.21
C ILE A 230 27.67 -1.83 26.63
N GLU A 231 28.08 -0.70 26.05
CA GLU A 231 29.44 -0.51 25.52
C GLU A 231 30.52 -0.62 26.63
N GLU A 232 30.28 -0.07 27.81
CA GLU A 232 31.17 -0.22 28.97
C GLU A 232 31.28 -1.67 29.43
N TYR A 233 30.17 -2.40 29.48
CA TYR A 233 30.17 -3.82 29.83
C TYR A 233 30.97 -4.66 28.82
N LEU A 234 30.76 -4.42 27.52
CA LEU A 234 31.52 -5.09 26.45
C LEU A 234 33.03 -4.78 26.56
N LYS A 235 33.41 -3.52 26.82
CA LYS A 235 34.81 -3.13 27.04
C LYS A 235 35.43 -3.83 28.25
N LYS A 236 34.70 -3.95 29.37
CA LYS A 236 35.17 -4.67 30.57
C LYS A 236 35.39 -6.16 30.29
N HIS A 237 34.61 -6.76 29.39
CA HIS A 237 34.76 -8.15 28.95
C HIS A 237 35.64 -8.34 27.71
N ASN A 238 36.46 -7.35 27.34
CA ASN A 238 37.38 -7.38 26.18
C ASN A 238 36.69 -7.58 24.81
N ILE A 239 35.39 -7.29 24.70
CA ILE A 239 34.67 -7.30 23.43
C ILE A 239 34.67 -5.88 22.88
N LYS A 240 35.36 -5.68 21.77
CA LYS A 240 35.36 -4.38 21.08
C LYS A 240 34.03 -4.20 20.35
N SER A 241 33.28 -3.15 20.70
CA SER A 241 32.11 -2.74 19.92
C SER A 241 32.54 -2.32 18.51
N ILE A 242 31.97 -2.96 17.48
CA ILE A 242 32.23 -2.61 16.08
C ILE A 242 31.56 -1.26 15.79
N LYS A 243 32.37 -0.21 15.63
CA LYS A 243 31.89 1.13 15.27
C LYS A 243 31.70 1.35 13.76
N ASP A 244 31.94 0.33 12.93
CA ASP A 244 32.18 0.49 11.48
C ASP A 244 31.21 -0.29 10.54
N ILE A 245 30.01 -0.68 10.98
CA ILE A 245 28.98 -1.27 10.07
C ILE A 245 28.05 -0.20 9.48
N GLN A 246 28.36 1.09 9.62
CA GLN A 246 27.82 2.03 8.64
C GLN A 246 28.59 1.78 7.34
N PRO A 247 27.93 1.38 6.23
CA PRO A 247 28.60 1.48 4.94
C PRO A 247 29.03 2.93 4.83
N LYS A 248 30.35 3.18 4.92
CA LYS A 248 30.89 4.47 4.54
C LYS A 248 30.30 4.69 3.16
N ALA A 249 29.41 5.67 3.05
CA ALA A 249 28.92 6.08 1.77
C ALA A 249 30.18 6.44 1.00
N ASN A 250 30.66 5.50 0.19
CA ASN A 250 31.55 5.78 -0.91
C ASN A 250 30.68 6.57 -1.88
N ASN A 251 30.38 7.82 -1.49
CA ASN A 251 30.25 8.92 -2.40
C ASN A 251 31.63 9.11 -3.05
N SER A 252 32.07 8.10 -3.81
CA SER A 252 32.71 8.36 -5.09
C SER A 252 31.64 8.94 -6.00
N GLY A 253 31.16 10.14 -5.63
CA GLY A 253 30.41 10.97 -6.52
C GLY A 253 31.30 11.18 -7.72
N VAL A 254 30.76 10.79 -8.88
CA VAL A 254 31.27 11.13 -10.21
C VAL A 254 31.98 12.48 -10.12
N PRO A 255 33.26 12.59 -10.55
CA PRO A 255 33.98 13.85 -10.43
C PRO A 255 33.13 14.94 -11.08
N LYS A 256 32.54 15.82 -10.27
CA LYS A 256 31.86 17.00 -10.78
C LYS A 256 32.97 17.78 -11.49
N ARG A 257 33.00 17.70 -12.83
CA ARG A 257 33.79 18.62 -13.65
C ARG A 257 33.46 20.00 -13.12
N ARG A 258 34.49 20.70 -12.64
CA ARG A 258 34.37 22.10 -12.26
C ARG A 258 33.79 22.82 -13.49
N ALA A 259 32.51 23.15 -13.42
CA ALA A 259 31.92 24.09 -14.34
C ALA A 259 32.72 25.38 -14.16
N ARG A 260 33.47 25.77 -15.20
CA ARG A 260 34.12 27.07 -15.25
C ARG A 260 33.04 28.11 -14.94
N LYS A 261 33.14 28.79 -13.80
CA LYS A 261 32.34 29.98 -13.52
C LYS A 261 32.63 30.93 -14.67
N ARG A 262 31.70 31.03 -15.62
CA ARG A 262 31.70 32.10 -16.59
C ARG A 262 31.53 33.35 -15.75
N ALA A 263 32.59 34.17 -15.69
CA ALA A 263 32.45 35.52 -15.18
C ALA A 263 31.36 36.18 -16.03
N ASN A 264 30.38 36.79 -15.37
CA ASN A 264 29.37 37.63 -16.01
C ASN A 264 30.10 38.88 -16.54
N VAL A 265 30.88 38.71 -17.60
CA VAL A 265 31.36 39.81 -18.41
C VAL A 265 30.17 40.19 -19.27
N LYS A 266 29.71 41.44 -19.08
CA LYS A 266 28.73 42.06 -19.95
C LYS A 266 29.30 41.99 -21.38
N GLN A 267 28.83 41.04 -22.17
CA GLN A 267 29.12 40.98 -23.60
C GLN A 267 28.34 42.13 -24.24
N GLN A 268 28.91 43.32 -24.19
CA GLN A 268 28.39 44.50 -24.87
C GLN A 268 29.14 44.61 -26.20
N ASN A 269 28.44 44.34 -27.29
CA ASN A 269 28.72 44.77 -28.66
C ASN A 269 30.16 44.62 -29.20
N VAL A 270 30.93 43.62 -28.76
CA VAL A 270 32.29 43.36 -29.30
C VAL A 270 32.27 43.00 -30.80
N HIS A 271 31.14 42.54 -31.33
CA HIS A 271 30.97 42.27 -32.77
C HIS A 271 30.64 43.53 -33.61
N MET A 272 30.39 44.67 -32.97
CA MET A 272 30.21 45.96 -33.65
C MET A 272 31.51 46.79 -33.66
N ASP A 273 32.55 46.32 -32.96
CA ASP A 273 33.85 46.98 -32.90
C ASP A 273 34.57 46.74 -34.25
N GLY A 274 34.66 47.79 -35.07
CA GLY A 274 35.22 47.75 -36.44
C GLY A 274 34.22 47.93 -37.58
N ILE A 275 32.91 48.02 -37.32
CA ILE A 275 31.89 48.33 -38.35
C ILE A 275 31.58 49.84 -38.41
N LEU A 276 32.01 50.61 -37.41
CA LEU A 276 31.90 52.07 -37.42
C LEU A 276 33.09 52.69 -38.18
N GLU A 277 32.81 53.15 -39.39
CA GLU A 277 33.68 54.04 -40.17
C GLU A 277 33.80 55.39 -39.43
N GLU A 278 34.99 55.70 -38.92
CA GLU A 278 35.36 57.06 -38.59
C GLU A 278 35.79 57.76 -39.89
N TYR A 279 34.95 58.68 -40.37
CA TYR A 279 35.34 59.65 -41.38
C TYR A 279 36.26 60.68 -40.72
N ALA A 280 37.57 60.49 -40.87
CA ALA A 280 38.57 61.54 -40.70
C ALA A 280 39.47 61.51 -41.95
N GLU A 281 39.74 62.71 -42.48
CA GLU A 281 40.33 63.03 -43.80
C GLU A 281 41.48 62.15 -44.31
#